data_AF-A0A938P585-F1
#
_entry.id   AF-A0A938P585-F1
#
_cell.length_a   1.000
_cell.length_b   1.000
_cell.length_c   1.000
_cell.angle_alpha   90.00
_cell.angle_beta   90.00
_cell.angle_gamma   90.00
#
_symmetry.space_group_name_H-M   'P 1'
#
loop_
_entity.id
_entity.type
_entity.pdbx_description
1 polymer ?
#
loop_
_entity_poly.entity_id
_entity_poly.type
_entity_poly.pdbx_seq_one_letter_code
_entity_poly.pdbx_strand_id
1 'polypeptide(L)'
;MLTYLLGDVLRIMAGDVVPGKLTGGMQATQGMWLLIAAIMLIPVVMVVLTLTLEYPAIRWVNIIVAILVVVFNLFGLPYKGAYDNFLIIVSFVFNALTVWYAWTWVP
;
A
#
# COMPACT_ATOMS: atom_id res chain seq x y z
N MET A 1 -4.39 0.46 1.59
CA MET A 1 -5.29 1.60 1.29
C MET A 1 -5.48 2.49 2.48
N LEU A 2 -6.04 1.98 3.58
CA LEU A 2 -6.41 2.82 4.72
C LEU A 2 -5.20 3.55 5.33
N THR A 3 -4.04 2.89 5.46
CA THR A 3 -2.80 3.53 5.96
C THR A 3 -2.28 4.62 5.03
N TYR A 4 -2.28 4.39 3.71
CA TYR A 4 -1.83 5.38 2.74
C TYR A 4 -2.75 6.60 2.68
N LEU A 5 -4.07 6.37 2.57
CA LEU A 5 -5.05 7.45 2.51
C LEU A 5 -5.00 8.30 3.77
N LEU A 6 -4.90 7.65 4.94
CA LEU A 6 -4.75 8.37 6.21
C LEU A 6 -3.42 9.13 6.26
N GLY A 7 -2.31 8.54 5.83
CA GLY A 7 -1.01 9.22 5.74
C GLY A 7 -1.07 10.46 4.85
N ASP A 8 -1.70 10.37 3.67
CA ASP A 8 -1.88 11.48 2.75
C ASP A 8 -2.71 12.61 3.38
N VAL A 9 -3.82 12.28 4.04
CA VAL A 9 -4.66 13.25 4.76
C VAL A 9 -3.86 13.93 5.88
N LEU A 10 -3.10 13.16 6.68
CA LEU A 10 -2.29 13.71 7.75
C LEU A 10 -1.19 14.65 7.22
N ARG A 11 -0.52 14.29 6.11
CA ARG A 11 0.47 15.16 5.46
C ARG A 11 -0.13 16.47 4.98
N ILE A 12 -1.32 16.41 4.36
CA ILE A 12 -2.04 17.61 3.91
C ILE A 12 -2.37 18.51 5.10
N MET A 13 -2.93 17.95 6.17
CA MET A 13 -3.32 18.71 7.37
C MET A 13 -2.12 19.25 8.15
N ALA A 14 -0.98 18.57 8.11
CA ALA A 14 0.27 19.02 8.72
C ALA A 14 1.01 20.09 7.88
N GLY A 15 0.59 20.32 6.63
CA GLY A 15 1.28 21.23 5.71
C GLY A 15 2.61 20.67 5.18
N ASP A 16 2.82 19.35 5.25
CA ASP A 16 4.05 18.69 4.79
C ASP A 16 4.06 18.44 3.27
N VAL A 17 3.01 18.82 2.55
CA VAL A 17 2.88 18.67 1.09
C VAL A 17 2.49 19.97 0.42
N VAL A 18 3.00 20.16 -0.80
CA VAL A 18 2.57 21.25 -1.70
C VAL A 18 1.46 20.72 -2.59
N PRO A 19 0.24 21.32 -2.59
CA PRO A 19 -0.86 20.86 -3.41
C PRO A 19 -0.49 20.74 -4.90
N GLY A 20 -0.87 19.63 -5.52
CA GLY A 20 -0.62 19.35 -6.94
C GLY A 20 0.81 18.95 -7.28
N LYS A 21 1.72 18.81 -6.30
CA LYS A 21 3.09 18.34 -6.51
C LYS A 21 3.32 17.00 -5.83
N LEU A 22 4.06 16.13 -6.51
CA LEU A 22 4.65 14.93 -5.91
C LEU A 22 5.93 15.28 -5.15
N THR A 23 6.47 14.30 -4.43
CA THR A 23 7.78 14.36 -3.80
C THR A 23 8.84 14.88 -4.79
N GLY A 24 9.68 15.81 -4.33
CA GLY A 24 10.68 16.47 -5.18
C GLY A 24 10.14 17.65 -6.01
N GLY A 25 8.88 18.04 -5.84
CA GLY A 25 8.29 19.22 -6.49
C GLY A 25 7.82 18.99 -7.93
N MET A 26 7.83 17.73 -8.40
CA MET A 26 7.35 17.36 -9.72
C MET A 26 5.83 17.52 -9.81
N GLN A 27 5.35 18.18 -10.85
CA GLN A 27 3.92 18.24 -11.13
C GLN A 27 3.48 16.94 -11.81
N ALA A 28 2.61 16.18 -11.15
CA ALA A 28 2.10 14.93 -11.69
C ALA A 28 1.17 15.20 -12.89
N THR A 29 1.36 14.43 -13.96
CA THR A 29 0.45 14.42 -15.10
C THR A 29 -0.85 13.69 -14.75
N GLN A 30 -1.91 13.90 -15.53
CA GLN A 30 -3.16 13.17 -15.38
C GLN A 30 -2.97 11.64 -15.41
N GLY A 31 -2.08 11.14 -16.28
CA GLY A 31 -1.77 9.72 -16.37
C GLY A 31 -1.11 9.18 -15.09
N MET A 32 -0.24 9.96 -14.45
CA MET A 32 0.37 9.58 -13.17
C MET A 32 -0.67 9.48 -12.05
N TRP A 33 -1.62 10.43 -11.98
CA TRP A 33 -2.70 10.37 -11.00
C TRP A 33 -3.60 9.15 -11.21
N LEU A 34 -3.93 8.82 -12.46
CA LEU A 34 -4.71 7.63 -12.79
C LEU A 34 -3.96 6.35 -12.39
N LEU A 35 -2.65 6.29 -12.62
CA LEU A 35 -1.83 5.15 -12.21
C LEU A 35 -1.81 4.99 -10.68
N ILE A 36 -1.62 6.08 -9.94
CA ILE A 36 -1.67 6.06 -8.46
C ILE A 36 -3.05 5.59 -7.99
N ALA A 37 -4.14 6.07 -8.61
CA ALA A 37 -5.49 5.63 -8.28
C ALA A 37 -5.67 4.11 -8.53
N ALA A 38 -5.15 3.58 -9.64
CA ALA A 38 -5.20 2.15 -9.93
C ALA A 38 -4.39 1.31 -8.93
N ILE A 39 -3.18 1.74 -8.55
CA ILE A 39 -2.37 1.09 -7.51
C ILE A 39 -3.11 1.11 -6.17
N MET A 40 -3.76 2.23 -5.86
CA MET A 40 -4.53 2.34 -4.63
C MET A 40 -5.72 1.38 -4.61
N LEU A 41 -6.26 0.91 -5.74
CA LEU A 41 -7.34 -0.08 -5.76
C LEU A 41 -6.91 -1.50 -5.34
N ILE A 42 -5.61 -1.80 -5.22
CA ILE A 42 -5.10 -3.15 -4.90
C ILE A 42 -5.87 -3.82 -3.73
N PRO A 43 -6.12 -3.16 -2.58
CA PRO A 43 -6.82 -3.81 -1.46
C PRO A 43 -8.27 -4.17 -1.79
N VAL A 44 -8.97 -3.37 -2.58
CA VAL A 44 -10.34 -3.68 -3.02
C VAL A 44 -10.34 -4.90 -3.93
N VAL A 45 -9.38 -4.95 -4.87
CA VAL A 45 -9.21 -6.10 -5.76
C VAL A 45 -8.87 -7.36 -4.95
N MET A 46 -8.00 -7.25 -3.95
CA MET A 46 -7.62 -8.38 -3.09
C MET A 46 -8.79 -8.94 -2.28
N VAL A 47 -9.73 -8.09 -1.82
CA VAL A 47 -10.96 -8.56 -1.18
C VAL A 47 -11.76 -9.44 -2.14
N VAL A 48 -11.93 -9.01 -3.40
CA VAL A 48 -12.65 -9.80 -4.41
C VAL A 48 -11.89 -11.10 -4.72
N LEU A 49 -10.58 -11.04 -4.95
CA LEU A 49 -9.76 -12.22 -5.27
C LEU A 49 -9.76 -13.25 -4.14
N THR A 50 -9.82 -12.82 -2.88
CA THR A 50 -9.92 -13.75 -1.74
C THR A 50 -11.24 -14.52 -1.72
N LEU A 51 -12.30 -13.99 -2.32
CA LEU A 51 -13.61 -14.64 -2.42
C LEU A 51 -13.77 -15.49 -3.69
N THR A 52 -12.98 -15.23 -4.73
CA THR A 52 -13.16 -15.85 -6.05
C THR A 52 -12.06 -16.83 -6.45
N LEU A 53 -10.85 -16.71 -5.88
CA LEU A 53 -9.74 -17.61 -6.19
C LEU A 53 -9.70 -18.78 -5.20
N GLU A 54 -9.62 -19.99 -5.74
CA GLU A 54 -9.48 -21.21 -4.96
C GLU A 54 -8.03 -21.46 -4.51
N TYR A 55 -7.87 -22.35 -3.54
CA TYR A 55 -6.55 -22.85 -3.15
C TYR A 55 -5.97 -23.73 -4.29
N PRO A 56 -4.66 -23.63 -4.62
CA PRO A 56 -3.61 -22.83 -3.98
C PRO A 56 -3.39 -21.43 -4.60
N ALA A 57 -4.18 -21.01 -5.58
CA ALA A 57 -3.95 -19.75 -6.30
C ALA A 57 -4.00 -18.54 -5.36
N ILE A 58 -5.01 -18.46 -4.49
CA ILE A 58 -5.17 -17.35 -3.54
C ILE A 58 -4.00 -17.25 -2.54
N ARG A 59 -3.39 -18.37 -2.17
CA ARG A 59 -2.20 -18.40 -1.31
C ARG A 59 -1.04 -17.64 -1.96
N TRP A 60 -0.72 -17.95 -3.21
CA TRP A 60 0.39 -17.29 -3.91
C TRP A 60 0.10 -15.82 -4.23
N VAL A 61 -1.13 -15.50 -4.61
CA VAL A 61 -1.54 -14.11 -4.86
C VAL A 61 -1.35 -13.25 -3.61
N ASN A 62 -1.79 -13.71 -2.43
CA ASN A 62 -1.59 -12.99 -1.17
C ASN A 62 -0.10 -12.74 -0.86
N ILE A 63 0.76 -13.75 -1.04
CA ILE A 63 2.19 -13.63 -0.78
C ILE A 63 2.84 -12.62 -1.74
N ILE A 64 2.60 -12.76 -3.05
CA ILE A 64 3.20 -11.90 -4.07
C ILE A 64 2.77 -10.45 -3.88
N VAL A 65 1.47 -10.20 -3.68
CA VAL A 65 0.96 -8.84 -3.49
C VAL A 65 1.53 -8.22 -2.21
N ALA A 66 1.60 -8.97 -1.11
CA ALA A 66 2.18 -8.46 0.13
C ALA A 66 3.66 -8.08 -0.04
N ILE A 67 4.45 -8.93 -0.72
CA ILE A 67 5.87 -8.63 -1.02
C ILE A 67 5.99 -7.39 -1.90
N LEU A 68 5.21 -7.28 -2.97
CA LEU A 68 5.24 -6.13 -3.88
C LEU A 68 4.90 -4.83 -3.16
N VAL A 69 3.89 -4.85 -2.29
CA VAL A 69 3.49 -3.68 -1.47
C VAL A 69 4.61 -3.30 -0.50
N VAL A 70 5.25 -4.26 0.16
CA VAL A 70 6.39 -3.99 1.04
C VAL A 70 7.55 -3.37 0.25
N VAL A 71 7.93 -3.96 -0.88
CA VAL A 71 9.01 -3.45 -1.74
C VAL A 71 8.69 -2.04 -2.23
N PHE A 72 7.46 -1.80 -2.70
CA PHE A 72 7.00 -0.47 -3.13
C PHE A 72 7.17 0.58 -2.03
N ASN A 73 6.80 0.23 -0.79
CA ASN A 73 6.91 1.12 0.36
C ASN A 73 8.34 1.43 0.77
N LEU A 74 9.27 0.49 0.61
CA LEU A 74 10.68 0.72 0.93
C LEU A 74 11.28 1.85 0.10
N PHE A 75 10.82 2.07 -1.14
CA PHE A 75 11.25 3.20 -1.96
C PHE A 75 10.76 4.57 -1.44
N GLY A 76 9.73 4.59 -0.59
CA GLY A 76 9.19 5.82 0.00
C GLY A 76 9.82 6.21 1.33
N LEU A 77 10.70 5.36 1.88
CA LEU A 77 11.30 5.58 3.20
C LEU A 77 12.61 6.38 3.14
N PRO A 78 12.95 7.10 4.23
CA PRO A 78 12.09 7.41 5.38
C PRO A 78 11.13 8.57 5.09
N TYR A 79 9.94 8.54 5.69
CA TYR A 79 9.05 9.71 5.65
C TYR A 79 9.49 10.75 6.67
N LYS A 80 9.24 12.03 6.37
CA LYS A 80 9.54 13.15 7.28
C LYS A 80 8.65 13.14 8.52
N GLY A 81 7.37 12.79 8.37
CA GLY A 81 6.38 12.76 9.45
C GLY A 81 6.46 11.48 10.29
N ALA A 82 6.47 11.62 11.61
CA ALA A 82 6.40 10.47 12.53
C ALA A 82 5.10 9.65 12.34
N TYR A 83 4.01 10.30 11.94
CA TYR A 83 2.73 9.66 11.67
C TYR A 83 2.79 8.73 10.44
N ASP A 84 3.49 9.12 9.36
CA ASP A 84 3.70 8.24 8.20
C ASP A 84 4.58 7.04 8.57
N ASN A 85 5.65 7.28 9.34
CA ASN A 85 6.52 6.20 9.82
C ASN A 85 5.78 5.24 10.77
N PHE A 86 4.81 5.71 11.56
CA PHE A 86 3.95 4.83 12.32
C PHE A 86 3.04 3.99 11.40
N LEU A 87 2.36 4.63 10.46
CA LEU A 87 1.42 3.96 9.55
C LEU A 87 2.10 2.94 8.63
N ILE A 88 3.34 3.21 8.21
CA ILE A 88 4.12 2.28 7.37
C ILE A 88 4.60 1.07 8.17
N ILE A 89 4.99 1.24 9.44
CA ILE A 89 5.31 0.12 10.34
C ILE A 89 4.08 -0.77 10.53
N VAL A 90 2.92 -0.17 10.82
CA VAL A 90 1.66 -0.92 10.91
C VAL A 90 1.38 -1.68 9.61
N SER A 91 1.58 -1.03 8.45
CA SER A 91 1.43 -1.68 7.15
C SER A 91 2.36 -2.89 6.98
N PHE A 92 3.62 -2.80 7.41
CA PHE A 92 4.56 -3.92 7.35
C PHE A 92 4.17 -5.08 8.25
N VAL A 93 3.70 -4.80 9.47
CA VAL A 93 3.20 -5.84 10.38
C VAL A 93 2.05 -6.61 9.74
N PHE A 94 1.05 -5.93 9.16
CA PHE A 94 -0.07 -6.60 8.51
C PHE A 94 0.35 -7.37 7.25
N ASN A 95 1.28 -6.85 6.44
CA ASN A 95 1.79 -7.61 5.29
C ASN A 95 2.56 -8.86 5.72
N ALA A 96 3.35 -8.78 6.80
CA ALA A 96 4.04 -9.94 7.36
C ALA A 96 3.04 -11.00 7.85
N LEU A 97 1.96 -10.58 8.53
CA LEU A 97 0.87 -11.46 8.92
C LEU A 97 0.18 -12.10 7.70
N THR A 98 -0.09 -11.33 6.64
CA THR A 98 -0.67 -11.87 5.40
C THR A 98 0.21 -12.97 4.80
N VAL A 99 1.52 -12.73 4.70
CA VAL A 99 2.48 -13.73 4.20
C VAL A 99 2.49 -14.96 5.12
N TRP A 100 2.53 -14.76 6.43
CA TRP A 100 2.52 -15.86 7.41
C TRP A 100 1.26 -16.71 7.25
N TYR A 101 0.07 -16.12 7.32
CA TYR A 101 -1.20 -16.84 7.22
C TYR A 101 -1.35 -17.57 5.89
N ALA A 102 -0.96 -16.93 4.78
CA ALA A 102 -0.98 -17.57 3.47
C ALA A 102 0.01 -18.74 3.40
N TRP A 103 1.19 -18.62 4.01
CA TRP A 103 2.20 -19.68 4.03
C TRP A 103 1.79 -20.89 4.87
N THR A 104 1.13 -20.65 6.01
CA THR A 104 0.62 -21.69 6.91
C THR A 104 -0.74 -22.26 6.49
N TRP A 105 -1.34 -21.76 5.41
CA TRP A 105 -2.64 -22.23 4.93
C TRP A 105 -2.52 -23.68 4.42
N VAL A 106 -3.17 -24.59 5.15
CA VAL A 106 -3.44 -25.99 4.75
C VAL A 106 -4.89 -26.06 4.22
N PRO A 107 -5.13 -26.58 3.00
CA PRO A 107 -6.47 -26.68 2.41
C PRO A 107 -7.43 -27.56 3.21
#